data_AF-A0A257WEH4-F1
#
_entry.id   AF-A0A257WEH4-F1
#
_cell.length_a   1.000
_cell.length_b   1.000
_cell.length_c   1.000
_cell.angle_alpha   90.00
_cell.angle_beta   90.00
_cell.angle_gamma   90.00
#
_symmetry.space_group_name_H-M   'P 1'
#
loop_
_entity.id
_entity.type
_entity.pdbx_description
1 polymer ?
#
loop_
_entity_poly.entity_id
_entity_poly.type
_entity_poly.pdbx_seq_one_letter_code
_entity_poly.pdbx_strand_id
1 'polypeptide(L)'
;MKYKHEYMNMVDLGRLFGVSSHQIGKWLKELGLRRDNGTPSTAAYDQKLVSFSYERWGTYNAVWNAEKVVRILEDAGHQPVVNPPSNLVEPPTLIGPFSLRGLDGDRWQVIGSDGEAALVVTIEANARAVQRVMNIAHRAGMLDKILATTT
;
A
#
# COMPACT_ATOMS: atom_id res chain seq x y z
N MET A 1 2.56 -0.32 4.34
CA MET A 1 2.65 0.39 3.04
C MET A 1 2.23 1.83 3.27
N LYS A 2 2.96 2.83 2.74
CA LYS A 2 2.57 4.25 2.84
C LYS A 2 1.96 4.72 1.51
N TYR A 3 0.94 5.56 1.58
CA TYR A 3 0.19 6.04 0.41
C TYR A 3 0.47 7.50 0.14
N LYS A 4 0.64 7.87 -1.14
CA LYS A 4 0.87 9.27 -1.55
C LYS A 4 -0.35 10.18 -1.35
N HIS A 5 -1.53 9.59 -1.24
CA HIS A 5 -2.79 10.29 -1.08
C HIS A 5 -3.55 9.71 0.11
N GLU A 6 -3.99 10.58 1.01
CA GLU A 6 -4.85 10.18 2.15
C GLU A 6 -6.17 9.59 1.65
N TYR A 7 -6.71 10.15 0.55
CA TYR A 7 -7.95 9.72 -0.06
C TYR A 7 -7.73 9.29 -1.52
N MET A 8 -8.38 8.19 -1.91
CA MET A 8 -8.31 7.61 -3.24
C MET A 8 -9.70 7.37 -3.82
N ASN A 9 -9.83 7.51 -5.14
CA ASN A 9 -11.07 7.12 -5.81
C ASN A 9 -11.10 5.58 -6.01
N MET A 10 -12.23 5.06 -6.47
CA MET A 10 -12.43 3.64 -6.70
C MET A 10 -11.48 3.04 -7.75
N VAL A 11 -10.99 3.84 -8.70
CA VAL A 11 -10.05 3.39 -9.75
C VAL A 11 -8.66 3.21 -9.15
N ASP A 12 -8.21 4.14 -8.33
CA ASP A 12 -6.92 4.06 -7.64
C ASP A 12 -6.90 2.87 -6.66
N LEU A 13 -7.99 2.67 -5.90
CA LEU A 13 -8.15 1.46 -5.09
C LEU A 13 -8.11 0.19 -5.95
N GLY A 14 -8.81 0.17 -7.09
CA GLY A 14 -8.76 -0.98 -8.00
C GLY A 14 -7.33 -1.32 -8.44
N ARG A 15 -6.54 -0.30 -8.79
CA ARG A 15 -5.13 -0.47 -9.16
C ARG A 15 -4.26 -0.99 -8.01
N LEU A 16 -4.50 -0.57 -6.77
CA LEU A 16 -3.78 -1.10 -5.60
C LEU A 16 -4.01 -2.60 -5.37
N PHE A 17 -5.19 -3.11 -5.72
CA PHE A 17 -5.55 -4.53 -5.57
C PHE A 17 -5.46 -5.33 -6.87
N GLY A 18 -5.08 -4.70 -7.98
CA GLY A 18 -5.01 -5.36 -9.29
C GLY A 18 -6.38 -5.80 -9.83
N VAL A 19 -7.46 -5.11 -9.43
CA VAL A 19 -8.84 -5.40 -9.84
C VAL A 19 -9.54 -4.16 -10.38
N SER A 20 -10.75 -4.33 -10.91
CA SER A 20 -11.56 -3.20 -11.38
C SER A 20 -12.18 -2.40 -10.23
N SER A 21 -12.51 -1.14 -10.48
CA SER A 21 -13.28 -0.29 -9.55
C SER A 21 -14.65 -0.87 -9.19
N HIS A 22 -15.26 -1.61 -10.12
CA HIS A 22 -16.50 -2.36 -9.88
C HIS A 22 -16.30 -3.49 -8.87
N GLN A 23 -15.17 -4.20 -8.94
CA GLN A 23 -14.85 -5.28 -7.99
C GLN A 23 -14.60 -4.73 -6.59
N ILE A 24 -13.85 -3.63 -6.45
CA ILE A 24 -13.74 -2.92 -5.15
C ILE A 24 -15.14 -2.50 -4.67
N GLY A 25 -15.98 -1.99 -5.57
CA GLY A 25 -17.34 -1.60 -5.24
C GLY A 25 -18.18 -2.76 -4.71
N LYS A 26 -18.01 -3.95 -5.27
CA LYS A 26 -18.66 -5.19 -4.81
C LYS A 26 -18.18 -5.58 -3.40
N TRP A 27 -16.87 -5.61 -3.17
CA TRP A 27 -16.32 -5.92 -1.83
C TRP A 27 -16.83 -4.95 -0.76
N LEU A 28 -16.87 -3.65 -1.07
CA LEU A 28 -17.39 -2.66 -0.14
C LEU A 28 -18.89 -2.81 0.11
N LYS A 29 -19.69 -3.31 -0.85
CA LYS A 29 -21.11 -3.65 -0.62
C LYS A 29 -21.25 -4.85 0.30
N GLU A 30 -20.46 -5.91 0.05
CA GLU A 30 -20.44 -7.13 0.89
C GLU A 30 -20.06 -6.82 2.34
N LEU A 31 -19.20 -5.82 2.55
CA LEU A 31 -18.81 -5.32 3.88
C LEU A 31 -19.79 -4.29 4.48
N GLY A 32 -20.91 -3.99 3.82
CA GLY A 32 -21.90 -3.01 4.29
C GLY A 32 -21.43 -1.54 4.23
N LEU A 33 -20.33 -1.25 3.52
CA LEU A 33 -19.74 0.07 3.37
C LEU A 33 -20.25 0.84 2.14
N ARG A 34 -20.86 0.15 1.17
CA ARG A 34 -21.59 0.75 0.04
C ARG A 34 -23.03 0.24 -0.04
N ARG A 35 -23.91 1.12 -0.50
CA ARG A 35 -25.31 0.82 -0.84
C ARG A 35 -25.43 0.31 -2.27
N ASP A 36 -26.58 -0.26 -2.63
CA ASP A 36 -26.81 -0.83 -3.96
C ASP A 36 -26.69 0.18 -5.10
N ASN A 37 -27.09 1.42 -4.85
CA ASN A 37 -26.95 2.56 -5.76
C ASN A 37 -25.49 3.04 -5.93
N GLY A 38 -24.52 2.40 -5.27
CA GLY A 38 -23.10 2.74 -5.34
C GLY A 38 -22.68 3.89 -4.42
N THR A 39 -23.56 4.51 -3.63
CA THR A 39 -23.13 5.53 -2.67
C THR A 39 -22.54 4.87 -1.42
N PRO A 40 -21.64 5.55 -0.70
CA PRO A 40 -21.22 5.11 0.63
C PRO A 40 -22.41 4.91 1.58
N SER A 41 -22.30 3.93 2.47
CA SER A 41 -23.28 3.71 3.53
C SER A 41 -23.07 4.70 4.68
N THR A 42 -24.06 4.79 5.58
CA THR A 42 -23.93 5.63 6.79
C THR A 42 -22.74 5.17 7.64
N ALA A 43 -22.56 3.85 7.77
CA ALA A 43 -21.43 3.27 8.48
C ALA A 43 -20.07 3.72 7.92
N ALA A 44 -19.96 3.91 6.60
CA ALA A 44 -18.72 4.40 5.99
C ALA A 44 -18.43 5.87 6.37
N TYR A 45 -19.46 6.70 6.54
CA TYR A 45 -19.31 8.08 7.04
C TYR A 45 -18.96 8.09 8.53
N ASP A 46 -19.66 7.29 9.35
CA ASP A 46 -19.46 7.23 10.80
C ASP A 46 -18.02 6.79 11.15
N GLN A 47 -17.47 5.86 10.37
CA GLN A 47 -16.09 5.39 10.49
C GLN A 47 -15.05 6.35 9.87
N LYS A 48 -15.49 7.47 9.29
CA LYS A 48 -14.65 8.44 8.57
C LYS A 48 -13.81 7.75 7.49
N LEU A 49 -14.43 6.85 6.72
CA LEU A 49 -13.82 6.16 5.59
C LEU A 49 -13.96 6.94 4.29
N VAL A 50 -14.86 7.92 4.24
CA VAL A 50 -15.18 8.67 3.03
C VAL A 50 -15.08 10.16 3.26
N SER A 51 -14.58 10.85 2.24
CA SER A 51 -14.68 12.29 2.09
C SER A 51 -15.24 12.60 0.69
N PHE A 52 -15.54 13.87 0.43
CA PHE A 52 -15.94 14.34 -0.88
C PHE A 52 -14.83 15.16 -1.50
N SER A 53 -14.42 14.78 -2.71
CA SER A 53 -13.56 15.60 -3.54
C SER A 53 -14.42 16.37 -4.55
N TYR A 54 -14.18 17.67 -4.64
CA TYR A 54 -14.78 18.50 -5.67
C TYR A 54 -13.90 18.43 -6.93
N GLU A 55 -14.37 17.76 -7.97
CA GLU A 55 -13.68 17.83 -9.25
C GLU A 55 -13.91 19.20 -9.90
N ARG A 56 -12.92 19.63 -10.70
CA ARG A 56 -12.91 20.91 -11.45
C ARG A 56 -14.17 21.13 -12.31
N TRP A 57 -14.92 20.07 -12.60
CA TRP A 57 -16.12 20.07 -13.46
C TRP A 57 -17.44 19.94 -12.69
N GLY A 58 -17.44 20.07 -11.35
CA GLY A 58 -18.65 20.25 -10.55
C GLY A 58 -19.33 18.97 -10.02
N THR A 59 -18.72 17.80 -10.24
CA THR A 59 -19.24 16.54 -9.67
C THR A 59 -18.54 16.24 -8.34
N TYR A 60 -19.33 16.02 -7.29
CA TYR A 60 -18.81 15.49 -6.03
C TYR A 60 -18.55 14.00 -6.18
N ASN A 61 -17.27 13.61 -6.15
CA ASN A 61 -16.88 12.21 -6.13
C ASN A 61 -16.54 11.81 -4.69
N ALA A 62 -17.19 10.74 -4.22
CA ALA A 62 -16.84 10.12 -2.96
C ALA A 62 -15.44 9.49 -3.09
N VAL A 63 -14.52 9.97 -2.27
CA VAL A 63 -13.15 9.46 -2.16
C VAL A 63 -12.98 8.74 -0.83
N TRP A 64 -12.20 7.67 -0.84
CA TRP A 64 -12.08 6.72 0.24
C TRP A 64 -10.73 6.86 0.92
N ASN A 65 -10.71 6.89 2.26
CA ASN A 65 -9.48 6.97 3.02
C ASN A 65 -8.62 5.72 2.72
N ALA A 66 -7.46 5.92 2.11
CA ALA A 66 -6.65 4.86 1.53
C ALA A 66 -6.20 3.85 2.59
N GLU A 67 -5.62 4.33 3.69
CA GLU A 67 -5.09 3.49 4.76
C GLU A 67 -6.18 2.63 5.41
N LYS A 68 -7.29 3.25 5.82
CA LYS A 68 -8.36 2.53 6.50
C LYS A 68 -9.06 1.53 5.60
N VAL A 69 -9.33 1.90 4.35
CA VAL A 69 -10.05 1.02 3.42
C VAL A 69 -9.16 -0.13 2.97
N VAL A 70 -7.87 0.10 2.71
CA VAL A 70 -6.95 -0.99 2.39
C VAL A 70 -6.91 -1.98 3.56
N ARG A 71 -6.75 -1.50 4.79
CA ARG A 71 -6.75 -2.36 5.98
C ARG A 71 -8.03 -3.19 6.12
N ILE A 72 -9.21 -2.57 5.93
CA ILE A 72 -10.49 -3.28 5.99
C ILE A 72 -10.58 -4.39 4.92
N LEU A 73 -10.09 -4.12 3.71
CA LEU A 73 -10.06 -5.11 2.64
C LEU A 73 -9.06 -6.23 2.92
N GLU A 74 -7.89 -5.92 3.50
CA GLU A 74 -6.91 -6.89 3.97
C GLU A 74 -7.49 -7.80 5.06
N ASP A 75 -8.17 -7.23 6.05
CA ASP A 75 -8.86 -7.96 7.13
C ASP A 75 -9.99 -8.85 6.57
N ALA A 76 -10.58 -8.49 5.42
CA ALA A 76 -11.55 -9.29 4.68
C ALA A 76 -10.92 -10.36 3.75
N GLY A 77 -9.58 -10.47 3.73
CA GLY A 77 -8.85 -11.46 2.95
C GLY A 77 -8.45 -11.01 1.54
N HIS A 78 -8.64 -9.73 1.18
CA HIS A 78 -8.18 -9.18 -0.09
C HIS A 78 -6.79 -8.58 0.07
N GLN A 79 -5.85 -8.99 -0.78
CA GLN A 79 -4.46 -8.54 -0.66
C GLN A 79 -4.13 -7.54 -1.78
N PRO A 80 -3.46 -6.41 -1.47
CA PRO A 80 -2.89 -5.53 -2.49
C PRO A 80 -1.93 -6.28 -3.42
N VAL A 81 -1.72 -5.76 -4.62
CA VAL A 81 -0.68 -6.30 -5.50
C VAL A 81 0.70 -6.08 -4.90
N VAL A 82 1.62 -7.02 -5.16
CA VAL A 82 3.00 -6.96 -4.65
C VAL A 82 3.74 -5.72 -5.15
N ASN A 83 3.44 -5.29 -6.38
CA ASN A 83 4.02 -4.10 -7.02
C ASN A 83 2.90 -3.10 -7.34
N PRO A 84 2.42 -2.33 -6.35
CA PRO A 84 1.43 -1.30 -6.61
C PRO A 84 2.01 -0.18 -7.49
N PRO A 85 1.16 0.58 -8.21
CA PRO A 85 1.63 1.70 -9.01
C PRO A 85 2.40 2.72 -8.18
N SER A 86 3.59 3.10 -8.64
CA SER A 86 4.48 4.05 -7.94
C SER A 86 3.89 5.46 -7.80
N ASN A 87 2.85 5.79 -8.56
CA ASN A 87 2.10 7.03 -8.41
C ASN A 87 1.09 6.99 -7.25
N LEU A 88 0.81 5.83 -6.64
CA LEU A 88 -0.15 5.68 -5.54
C LEU A 88 0.51 5.40 -4.18
N VAL A 89 1.70 4.80 -4.18
CA VAL A 89 2.45 4.48 -2.96
C VAL A 89 3.71 5.31 -2.82
N GLU A 90 4.09 5.58 -1.59
CA GLU A 90 5.40 6.14 -1.30
C GLU A 90 6.45 5.04 -1.44
N PRO A 91 7.63 5.36 -2.02
CA PRO A 91 8.73 4.42 -2.00
C PRO A 91 9.13 4.12 -0.55
N PRO A 92 9.47 2.86 -0.23
CA PRO A 92 9.93 2.52 1.11
C PRO A 92 11.20 3.28 1.44
N THR A 93 11.31 3.77 2.68
CA THR A 93 12.53 4.41 3.15
C THR A 93 13.57 3.33 3.44
N LEU A 94 14.79 3.51 2.91
CA LEU A 94 15.87 2.53 3.08
C LEU A 94 16.75 2.94 4.26
N ILE A 95 16.31 2.60 5.48
CA ILE A 95 17.06 2.92 6.72
C ILE A 95 17.69 1.64 7.28
N GLY A 96 19.01 1.54 7.19
CA GLY A 96 19.77 0.44 7.79
C GLY A 96 20.05 0.63 9.29
N PRO A 97 20.60 -0.38 9.98
CA PRO A 97 20.90 -1.72 9.47
C PRO A 97 19.63 -2.53 9.19
N PHE A 98 19.74 -3.48 8.29
CA PHE A 98 18.65 -4.32 7.83
C PHE A 98 18.69 -5.72 8.46
N SER A 99 17.52 -6.21 8.84
CA SER A 99 17.29 -7.56 9.35
C SER A 99 16.34 -8.34 8.45
N LEU A 100 16.19 -9.64 8.69
CA LEU A 100 15.25 -10.49 7.97
C LEU A 100 14.08 -10.90 8.86
N ARG A 101 12.88 -10.90 8.30
CA ARG A 101 11.66 -11.44 8.93
C ARG A 101 10.97 -12.39 7.96
N GLY A 102 10.64 -13.59 8.40
CA GLY A 102 9.82 -14.52 7.62
C GLY A 102 8.37 -14.04 7.58
N LEU A 103 7.72 -14.17 6.41
CA LEU A 103 6.29 -13.94 6.25
C LEU A 103 5.54 -15.27 6.26
N ASP A 104 5.44 -15.89 5.09
CA ASP A 104 4.70 -17.11 4.79
C ASP A 104 5.32 -17.82 3.58
N GLY A 105 5.31 -19.16 3.59
CA GLY A 105 6.00 -19.96 2.59
C GLY A 105 7.47 -19.55 2.44
N ASP A 106 7.90 -19.28 1.20
CA ASP A 106 9.27 -18.87 0.89
C ASP A 106 9.46 -17.35 0.80
N ARG A 107 8.57 -16.54 1.39
CA ARG A 107 8.67 -15.08 1.34
C ARG A 107 9.34 -14.51 2.59
N TRP A 108 10.28 -13.60 2.37
CA TRP A 108 11.06 -12.96 3.40
C TRP A 108 11.03 -11.45 3.23
N GLN A 109 10.90 -10.72 4.33
CA GLN A 109 11.04 -9.27 4.36
C GLN A 109 12.44 -8.87 4.79
N VAL A 110 13.00 -7.89 4.09
CA VAL A 110 14.14 -7.13 4.56
C VAL A 110 13.61 -5.94 5.34
N ILE A 111 13.81 -5.93 6.65
CA ILE A 111 13.27 -4.94 7.59
C ILE A 111 14.34 -3.91 7.92
N GLY A 112 14.01 -2.62 7.74
CA GLY A 112 14.85 -1.50 8.13
C GLY A 112 14.95 -1.32 9.65
N SER A 113 15.81 -0.41 10.09
CA SER A 113 15.97 -0.08 11.51
C SER A 113 14.79 0.70 12.10
N ASP A 114 13.95 1.28 11.24
CA ASP A 114 12.65 1.86 11.57
C ASP A 114 11.56 0.80 11.81
N GLY A 115 11.87 -0.49 11.59
CA GLY A 115 10.93 -1.59 11.73
C GLY A 115 10.02 -1.81 10.52
N GLU A 116 10.16 -0.99 9.47
CA GLU A 116 9.36 -1.08 8.25
C GLU A 116 9.99 -2.05 7.24
N ALA A 117 9.15 -2.65 6.40
CA ALA A 117 9.61 -3.53 5.34
C ALA A 117 10.16 -2.70 4.17
N ALA A 118 11.46 -2.84 3.90
CA ALA A 118 12.13 -2.21 2.76
C ALA A 118 11.85 -2.98 1.45
N LEU A 119 11.95 -4.31 1.48
CA LEU A 119 11.81 -5.20 0.33
C LEU A 119 11.19 -6.54 0.75
N VAL A 120 10.46 -7.16 -0.18
CA VAL A 120 10.04 -8.57 -0.08
C VAL A 120 10.86 -9.36 -1.09
N VAL A 121 11.48 -10.45 -0.62
CA VAL A 121 12.34 -11.32 -1.42
C VAL A 121 11.83 -12.76 -1.28
N THR A 122 11.77 -13.48 -2.40
CA THR A 122 11.48 -14.91 -2.39
C THR A 122 12.76 -15.72 -2.22
N ILE A 123 12.65 -16.83 -1.50
CA ILE A 123 13.75 -17.75 -1.14
C ILE A 123 14.68 -17.14 -0.09
N GLU A 124 14.92 -17.88 1.00
CA GLU A 124 15.74 -17.43 2.12
C GLU A 124 17.17 -17.05 1.68
N ALA A 125 17.78 -17.83 0.78
CA ALA A 125 19.13 -17.58 0.28
C ALA A 125 19.24 -16.21 -0.41
N ASN A 126 18.25 -15.84 -1.22
CA ASN A 126 18.20 -14.53 -1.87
C ASN A 126 18.00 -13.43 -0.85
N ALA A 127 17.10 -13.63 0.12
CA ALA A 127 16.86 -12.66 1.18
C ALA A 127 18.14 -12.37 1.99
N ARG A 128 18.92 -13.41 2.33
CA ARG A 128 20.24 -13.27 2.98
C ARG A 128 21.25 -12.52 2.12
N ALA A 129 21.30 -12.81 0.82
CA ALA A 129 22.19 -12.10 -0.11
C ALA A 129 21.83 -10.61 -0.19
N VAL A 130 20.56 -10.28 -0.41
CA VAL A 130 20.04 -8.91 -0.48
C VAL A 130 20.30 -8.15 0.82
N GLN A 131 19.97 -8.74 1.98
CA GLN A 131 20.21 -8.13 3.29
C GLN A 131 21.69 -7.80 3.50
N ARG A 132 22.61 -8.70 3.10
CA ARG A 132 24.06 -8.44 3.18
C ARG A 132 24.48 -7.26 2.30
N VAL A 133 24.03 -7.23 1.05
CA VAL A 133 24.34 -6.13 0.12
C VAL A 133 23.82 -4.80 0.64
N MET A 134 22.57 -4.74 1.10
CA MET A 134 21.98 -3.53 1.66
C MET A 134 22.72 -3.05 2.92
N ASN A 135 23.15 -3.98 3.79
CA ASN A 135 23.96 -3.64 4.96
C ASN A 135 25.37 -3.16 4.61
N ILE A 136 25.96 -3.62 3.50
CA ILE A 136 27.22 -3.07 2.98
C ILE A 136 26.99 -1.63 2.51
N ALA A 137 25.94 -1.39 1.72
CA ALA A 137 25.60 -0.04 1.24
C ALA A 137 25.29 0.93 2.39
N HIS A 138 24.59 0.47 3.43
CA HIS A 138 24.36 1.22 4.66
C HIS A 138 25.67 1.65 5.33
N ARG A 139 26.56 0.68 5.62
CA ARG A 139 27.85 0.95 6.27
C ARG A 139 28.75 1.86 5.45
N ALA A 140 28.62 1.82 4.13
CA ALA A 140 29.35 2.69 3.21
C ALA A 140 28.74 4.10 3.05
N GLY A 141 27.60 4.40 3.71
CA GLY A 141 26.89 5.67 3.54
C GLY A 141 26.39 5.89 2.10
N MET A 142 26.08 4.82 1.38
CA MET A 142 25.69 4.87 -0.04
C MET A 142 24.18 4.89 -0.27
N LEU A 143 23.36 4.58 0.74
CA LEU A 143 21.90 4.51 0.58
C LEU A 143 21.31 5.85 0.10
N ASP A 144 21.70 6.96 0.74
CA ASP A 144 21.22 8.29 0.37
C ASP A 144 21.66 8.70 -1.04
N LYS A 145 22.85 8.26 -1.47
CA LYS A 145 23.40 8.55 -2.80
C LYS A 145 22.65 7.80 -3.90
N ILE A 146 22.27 6.55 -3.64
CA ILE A 146 21.49 5.72 -4.56
C ILE A 146 20.08 6.30 -4.74
N LEU A 147 19.46 6.77 -3.66
CA LEU A 147 18.13 7.39 -3.73
C LEU A 147 18.15 8.73 -4.49
N ALA A 148 19.20 9.53 -4.34
CA ALA A 148 19.35 10.81 -5.03
C ALA A 148 19.61 10.70 -6.56
N THR A 149 20.03 9.53 -7.06
CA THR A 149 20.28 9.32 -8.49
C THR A 149 19.05 8.85 -9.28
N THR A 150 17.92 8.62 -8.60
CA THR A 150 16.70 8.06 -9.19
C THR A 150 15.57 9.11 -9.36
N THR A 151 15.87 10.38 -9.08
CA THR A 151 14.99 11.55 -9.32
C THR A 151 15.47 12.35 -10.50
#